data_AF-A0A2E0TZI1-F1
#
_entry.id   AF-A0A2E0TZI1-F1
#
_cell.length_a   1.000
_cell.length_b   1.000
_cell.length_c   1.000
_cell.angle_alpha   90.00
_cell.angle_beta   90.00
_cell.angle_gamma   90.00
#
_symmetry.space_group_name_H-M   'P 1'
#
loop_
_entity.id
_entity.type
_entity.pdbx_description
1 polymer ?
#
loop_
_entity_poly.entity_id
_entity_poly.type
_entity_poly.pdbx_seq_one_letter_code
_entity_poly.pdbx_strand_id
1 'polypeptide(L)'
;MLNSQKTTVYSQLDKLERISNQISLLVSENDYEKINHLDRLRKKIINDMKVKEFKLNEDNKKTVMRLISQNKEIISEYKQNNSQELSKISNSKKCAQAYLATL
;
A
#
# COMPACT_ATOMS: atom_id res chain seq x y z
N MET A 1 -3.90 -37.86 4.72
CA MET A 1 -3.80 -36.41 4.98
C MET A 1 -2.91 -35.79 3.90
N LEU A 2 -3.48 -35.12 2.90
CA LEU A 2 -2.74 -34.50 1.79
C LEU A 2 -3.50 -33.27 1.28
N ASN A 3 -3.62 -32.24 2.13
CA ASN A 3 -4.12 -30.91 1.73
C ASN A 3 -2.96 -29.91 1.69
N SER A 4 -1.90 -30.23 0.94
CA SER A 4 -0.94 -29.21 0.51
C SER A 4 -1.49 -28.60 -0.78
N GLN A 5 -2.46 -27.69 -0.62
CA GLN A 5 -3.02 -26.93 -1.72
C GLN A 5 -1.86 -26.32 -2.53
N LYS A 6 -1.72 -26.75 -3.78
CA LYS A 6 -1.00 -26.00 -4.82
C LYS A 6 -1.66 -24.62 -4.91
N THR A 7 -1.24 -23.66 -4.09
CA THR A 7 -1.56 -22.26 -4.30
C THR A 7 -1.05 -21.89 -5.68
N THR A 8 -1.98 -21.67 -6.61
CA THR A 8 -1.68 -21.27 -7.98
C THR A 8 -1.21 -19.81 -7.97
N VAL A 9 -0.40 -19.43 -8.97
CA VAL A 9 0.07 -18.04 -9.12
C VAL A 9 -1.10 -17.05 -9.09
N TYR A 10 -2.20 -17.38 -9.78
CA TYR A 10 -3.43 -16.60 -9.78
C TYR A 10 -3.99 -16.34 -8.38
N SER A 11 -4.00 -17.34 -7.50
CA SER A 11 -4.47 -17.16 -6.12
C SER A 11 -3.60 -16.22 -5.28
N GLN A 12 -2.29 -16.16 -5.57
CA GLN A 12 -1.38 -15.24 -4.90
C GLN A 12 -1.51 -13.82 -5.46
N LEU A 13 -1.70 -13.69 -6.78
CA LEU A 13 -1.97 -12.41 -7.43
C LEU A 13 -3.30 -11.80 -6.96
N ASP A 14 -4.36 -12.61 -6.83
CA ASP A 14 -5.65 -12.15 -6.29
C ASP A 14 -5.51 -11.65 -4.83
N LYS A 15 -4.73 -12.36 -4.00
CA LYS A 15 -4.42 -11.87 -2.64
C LYS A 15 -3.67 -10.55 -2.64
N LEU A 16 -2.69 -10.39 -3.54
CA LEU A 16 -1.96 -9.13 -3.67
C LEU A 16 -2.88 -7.98 -4.12
N GLU A 17 -3.80 -8.24 -5.04
CA GLU A 17 -4.80 -7.27 -5.49
C GLU A 17 -5.74 -6.86 -4.35
N ARG A 18 -6.29 -7.82 -3.60
CA ARG A 18 -7.13 -7.54 -2.43
C ARG A 18 -6.41 -6.71 -1.38
N ILE A 19 -5.16 -7.03 -1.08
CA ILE A 19 -4.34 -6.26 -0.14
C ILE A 19 -4.13 -4.83 -0.67
N SER A 20 -3.82 -4.66 -1.96
CA SER A 20 -3.69 -3.33 -2.58
C SER A 20 -4.97 -2.51 -2.47
N ASN A 21 -6.13 -3.10 -2.74
CA ASN A 21 -7.42 -2.42 -2.64
C ASN A 21 -7.75 -2.05 -1.18
N GLN A 22 -7.46 -2.94 -0.22
CA GLN A 22 -7.64 -2.64 1.20
C GLN A 22 -6.72 -1.53 1.70
N ILE A 23 -5.46 -1.51 1.26
CA ILE A 23 -4.53 -0.42 1.59
C ILE A 23 -5.07 0.90 1.02
N SER A 24 -5.59 0.89 -0.21
CA SER A 24 -6.18 2.09 -0.82
C SER A 24 -7.32 2.68 0.03
N LEU A 25 -8.18 1.83 0.60
CA LEU A 25 -9.27 2.27 1.48
C LEU A 25 -8.72 2.81 2.80
N LEU A 26 -7.82 2.08 3.46
CA LEU A 26 -7.27 2.46 4.77
C LEU A 26 -6.42 3.73 4.71
N VAL A 27 -5.82 4.03 3.55
CA VAL A 27 -5.10 5.29 3.33
C VAL A 27 -6.03 6.50 3.52
N SER A 28 -7.29 6.40 3.06
CA SER A 28 -8.28 7.47 3.27
C SER A 28 -8.74 7.60 4.72
N GLU A 29 -8.65 6.51 5.50
CA GLU A 29 -9.03 6.45 6.92
C GLU A 29 -7.86 6.77 7.87
N ASN A 30 -6.66 7.02 7.35
CA ASN A 30 -5.42 7.23 8.11
C ASN A 30 -5.06 6.08 9.10
N ASP A 31 -5.54 4.86 8.86
CA ASP A 31 -5.25 3.70 9.70
C ASP A 31 -3.91 3.04 9.34
N TYR A 32 -2.83 3.69 9.76
CA TYR A 32 -1.46 3.28 9.43
C TYR A 32 -1.03 1.95 10.07
N GLU A 33 -1.63 1.56 11.20
CA GLU A 33 -1.33 0.28 11.83
C GLU A 33 -1.82 -0.89 10.97
N LYS A 34 -3.06 -0.82 10.49
CA LYS A 34 -3.59 -1.85 9.58
C LYS A 34 -2.87 -1.85 8.23
N ILE A 35 -2.51 -0.67 7.70
CA ILE A 35 -1.69 -0.58 6.48
C ILE A 35 -0.35 -1.30 6.66
N ASN A 36 0.34 -1.07 7.78
CA ASN A 36 1.61 -1.73 8.07
C ASN A 36 1.45 -3.26 8.22
N HIS A 37 0.37 -3.72 8.85
CA HIS A 37 0.06 -5.15 8.94
C HIS A 37 -0.13 -5.77 7.55
N LEU A 38 -0.93 -5.13 6.70
CA LEU A 38 -1.18 -5.57 5.32
C LEU A 38 0.09 -5.55 4.46
N ASP A 39 0.97 -4.56 4.63
CA ASP A 39 2.26 -4.50 3.92
C ASP A 39 3.19 -5.65 4.33
N ARG A 40 3.19 -6.05 5.61
CA ARG A 40 3.94 -7.23 6.06
C ARG A 40 3.42 -8.50 5.39
N LEU A 41 2.09 -8.66 5.29
CA LEU A 41 1.48 -9.79 4.57
C LEU A 41 1.81 -9.78 3.08
N ARG A 42 1.75 -8.61 2.44
CA ARG A 42 2.15 -8.41 1.03
C ARG A 42 3.59 -8.87 0.77
N LYS A 43 4.53 -8.41 1.61
CA LYS A 43 5.95 -8.80 1.53
C LYS A 43 6.14 -10.30 1.72
N LYS A 44 5.41 -10.91 2.66
CA LYS A 44 5.44 -12.36 2.87
C LYS A 44 4.99 -13.12 1.63
N ILE A 45 3.86 -12.74 1.02
CA ILE A 45 3.37 -13.38 -0.21
C ILE A 45 4.40 -13.28 -1.35
N ILE A 46 4.99 -12.11 -1.56
CA ILE A 46 6.02 -11.90 -2.58
C ILE A 46 7.23 -12.79 -2.32
N ASN A 47 7.67 -12.89 -1.05
CA ASN A 47 8.80 -13.74 -0.69
C ASN A 47 8.49 -15.22 -0.91
N ASP A 48 7.31 -15.67 -0.49
CA ASP A 48 6.84 -17.04 -0.72
C ASP A 48 6.76 -17.35 -2.22
N MET A 49 6.39 -16.37 -3.05
CA MET A 49 6.37 -16.54 -4.50
C MET A 49 7.76 -16.66 -5.11
N LYS A 50 8.74 -15.92 -4.59
CA LYS A 50 10.14 -15.98 -5.03
C LYS A 50 10.78 -17.31 -4.65
N VAL A 51 10.63 -17.75 -3.41
CA VAL A 51 11.20 -19.00 -2.88
C VAL A 51 10.66 -20.22 -3.64
N LYS A 52 9.40 -20.17 -4.08
CA LYS A 52 8.76 -21.24 -4.86
C LYS A 52 9.07 -21.19 -6.37
N GLU A 53 9.91 -20.25 -6.81
CA GLU A 53 10.30 -20.06 -8.22
C GLU A 53 9.10 -20.07 -9.19
N PHE A 54 7.99 -19.41 -8.83
CA PHE A 54 6.82 -19.41 -9.68
C PHE A 54 7.14 -18.80 -11.05
N LYS A 55 6.93 -19.59 -12.11
CA LYS A 55 7.00 -19.11 -13.48
C LYS A 55 5.75 -18.28 -13.78
N LEU A 56 5.94 -17.00 -14.03
CA LEU A 56 4.88 -16.11 -14.50
C LEU A 56 4.73 -16.27 -16.02
N ASN A 57 3.54 -16.64 -16.48
CA ASN A 57 3.17 -16.53 -17.89
C ASN A 57 2.91 -15.05 -18.25
N GLU A 58 2.69 -14.76 -19.53
CA GLU A 58 2.48 -13.38 -19.99
C GLU A 58 1.26 -12.70 -19.36
N ASP A 59 0.18 -13.43 -19.09
CA ASP A 59 -1.01 -12.88 -18.46
C ASP A 59 -0.78 -12.52 -16.98
N ASN A 60 -0.01 -13.36 -16.27
CA ASN A 60 0.44 -13.07 -14.90
C ASN A 60 1.34 -11.84 -14.86
N LYS A 61 2.24 -11.69 -15.85
CA LYS A 61 3.09 -10.49 -15.96
C LYS A 61 2.28 -9.24 -16.21
N LYS A 62 1.30 -9.27 -17.12
CA LYS A 62 0.37 -8.15 -17.35
C LYS A 62 -0.38 -7.76 -16.08
N THR A 63 -0.85 -8.75 -15.33
CA THR A 63 -1.55 -8.53 -14.04
C THR A 63 -0.63 -7.87 -13.02
N VAL A 64 0.60 -8.35 -12.86
CA VAL A 64 1.60 -7.75 -11.96
C VAL A 64 1.91 -6.31 -12.38
N MET A 65 2.08 -6.05 -13.67
CA MET A 65 2.34 -4.70 -14.18
C MET A 65 1.18 -3.75 -13.90
N ARG A 66 -0.07 -4.20 -14.06
CA ARG A 66 -1.26 -3.42 -13.69
C ARG A 66 -1.25 -3.08 -12.19
N LEU A 67 -1.00 -4.07 -11.33
CA LEU A 67 -0.94 -3.86 -9.88
C LEU A 67 0.18 -2.88 -9.48
N ILE A 68 1.32 -2.93 -10.16
CA ILE A 68 2.41 -1.95 -9.94
C ILE A 68 1.97 -0.55 -10.33
N SER A 69 1.33 -0.37 -11.48
CA SER A 69 0.83 0.93 -11.93
C SER A 69 -0.19 1.51 -10.96
N GLN A 70 -1.20 0.72 -10.55
CA GLN A 70 -2.20 1.14 -9.57
C GLN A 70 -1.56 1.56 -8.24
N ASN A 71 -0.59 0.79 -7.74
CA ASN A 71 0.11 1.14 -6.51
C ASN A 71 0.92 2.44 -6.63
N LYS A 72 1.48 2.76 -7.81
CA LYS A 72 2.19 4.03 -8.03
C LYS A 72 1.25 5.23 -7.92
N GLU A 73 0.05 5.12 -8.48
CA GLU A 73 -0.97 6.16 -8.43
C GLU A 73 -1.41 6.42 -6.98
N ILE A 74 -1.77 5.36 -6.24
CA ILE A 74 -2.16 5.43 -4.82
C ILE A 74 -1.07 6.13 -3.98
N ILE A 75 0.20 5.77 -4.19
CA ILE A 75 1.32 6.39 -3.46
C ILE A 75 1.48 7.88 -3.83
N SER A 76 1.27 8.23 -5.10
CA SER A 76 1.36 9.62 -5.56
C SER A 76 0.30 10.49 -4.90
N GLU A 77 -0.96 10.03 -4.92
CA GLU A 77 -2.09 10.71 -4.31
C GLU A 77 -1.88 10.88 -2.80
N TYR A 78 -1.47 9.81 -2.12
CA TYR A 78 -1.16 9.86 -0.68
C TYR A 78 -0.09 10.89 -0.33
N LYS A 79 1.03 10.92 -1.09
CA LYS A 79 2.11 11.90 -0.87
C LYS A 79 1.63 13.33 -1.06
N GLN A 80 0.79 13.57 -2.06
CA GLN A 80 0.23 14.88 -2.33
C GLN A 80 -0.68 15.34 -1.18
N ASN A 81 -1.58 14.48 -0.71
CA ASN A 81 -2.51 14.78 0.38
C ASN A 81 -1.75 15.09 1.69
N ASN A 82 -0.78 14.25 2.07
CA ASN A 82 0.04 14.51 3.26
C ASN A 82 0.84 15.82 3.18
N SER A 83 1.38 16.14 2.00
CA SER A 83 2.12 17.40 1.81
C SER A 83 1.21 18.62 2.03
N GLN A 84 -0.02 18.56 1.54
CA GLN A 84 -1.01 19.62 1.75
C GLN A 84 -1.42 19.76 3.22
N GLU A 85 -1.65 18.64 3.92
CA GLU A 85 -1.99 18.67 5.35
C GLU A 85 -0.85 19.23 6.20
N LEU A 86 0.39 18.80 5.95
CA LEU A 86 1.57 19.32 6.65
C LEU A 86 1.77 20.82 6.41
N SER A 87 1.49 21.30 5.19
CA SER A 87 1.52 22.73 4.87
C SER A 87 0.51 23.51 5.72
N LYS A 88 -0.73 23.01 5.82
CA LYS A 88 -1.77 23.63 6.67
C LYS A 88 -1.34 23.68 8.13
N ILE A 89 -0.87 22.57 8.69
CA ILE A 89 -0.40 22.49 10.08
C ILE A 89 0.78 23.45 10.31
N SER A 90 1.73 23.51 9.37
CA SER A 90 2.89 24.42 9.45
C SER A 90 2.44 25.88 9.50
N ASN A 91 1.48 26.27 8.66
CA ASN A 91 0.93 27.62 8.65
C ASN A 91 0.18 27.92 9.95
N SER A 92 -0.68 27.02 10.43
CA SER A 92 -1.36 27.18 11.72
C SER A 92 -0.37 27.33 12.88
N LYS A 93 0.73 26.57 12.88
CA LYS A 93 1.80 26.68 13.87
C LYS A 93 2.47 28.06 13.83
N LYS A 94 2.80 28.57 12.64
CA LYS A 94 3.39 29.91 12.48
C LYS A 94 2.45 31.00 13.01
N CYS A 95 1.16 30.91 12.70
CA CYS A 95 0.15 31.85 13.20
C CYS A 95 0.05 31.81 14.73
N ALA A 96 0.00 30.62 15.33
CA ALA A 96 -0.05 30.46 16.79
C ALA A 96 1.21 31.03 17.47
N GLN A 97 2.40 30.81 16.88
CA GLN A 97 3.65 31.37 17.37
C GLN A 97 3.67 32.90 17.29
N ALA A 98 3.19 33.48 16.19
CA ALA A 98 3.09 34.93 16.04
C ALA A 98 2.14 35.54 17.09
N TYR A 99 1.00 34.88 17.35
CA TYR A 99 0.05 35.32 18.37
C TYR A 99 0.64 35.26 19.79
N LEU A 100 1.34 34.18 20.13
CA LEU A 100 2.03 34.06 21.42
C LEU A 100 3.15 35.09 21.60
N ALA A 101 3.81 35.52 20.52
CA ALA A 101 4.85 36.55 20.58
C ALA A 101 4.29 37.98 20.76
N THR A 102 2.98 38.16 20.57
CA THR A 102 2.28 39.44 20.79
C THR A 102 1.60 39.54 22.16
N LEU A 103 1.70 38.49 23.00
CA LEU A 103 1.29 38.46 24.41
C LEU A 103 2.46 38.85 25.32
#